data_AF-A0A2N2FWV7-F1
#
_entry.id   AF-A0A2N2FWV7-F1
#
_cell.length_a   1.000
_cell.length_b   1.000
_cell.length_c   1.000
_cell.angle_alpha   90.00
_cell.angle_beta   90.00
_cell.angle_gamma   90.00
#
_symmetry.space_group_name_H-M   'P 1'
#
loop_
_entity.id
_entity.type
_entity.pdbx_description
1 polymer ?
#
loop_
_entity_poly.entity_id
_entity_poly.type
_entity_poly.pdbx_seq_one_letter_code
_entity_poly.pdbx_strand_id
1 'polypeptide(L)'
;MDIYRQEDLRLRRHLPVLACWSAGGFSHQARGIIHALDSRTVTVKLLEGPGNRGQYARGALLVLPRFADQTAWSSTLCVRLCPERSRRTR
;
A
#
# COMPACT_ATOMS: atom_id res chain seq x y z
N MET A 1 9.74 9.33 17.43
CA MET A 1 8.82 9.62 16.31
C MET A 1 8.34 8.29 15.75
N ASP A 2 7.05 8.19 15.44
CA ASP A 2 6.43 6.97 14.90
C ASP A 2 6.87 6.75 13.44
N ILE A 3 7.48 5.60 13.15
CA ILE A 3 7.99 5.23 11.82
C ILE A 3 6.86 5.23 10.79
N TYR A 4 5.65 4.82 11.16
CA TYR A 4 4.51 4.78 10.25
C TYR A 4 4.05 6.18 9.85
N ARG A 5 4.10 7.13 10.78
CA ARG A 5 3.82 8.54 10.50
C ARG A 5 4.84 9.12 9.52
N GLN A 6 6.11 8.79 9.67
CA GLN A 6 7.17 9.27 8.76
C GLN A 6 7.05 8.65 7.37
N GLU A 7 6.73 7.36 7.26
CA GLU A 7 6.45 6.70 5.98
C GLU A 7 5.24 7.34 5.28
N ASP A 8 4.15 7.59 6.01
CA ASP A 8 2.92 8.19 5.45
C ASP A 8 3.15 9.60 4.88
N LEU A 9 3.95 10.43 5.56
CA LEU A 9 4.32 11.77 5.09
C LEU A 9 5.16 11.76 3.80
N ARG A 10 5.80 10.63 3.48
CA ARG A 10 6.60 10.46 2.26
C ARG A 10 5.79 9.93 1.08
N LEU A 11 4.54 9.53 1.29
CA LEU A 11 3.67 9.02 0.22
C LEU A 11 3.39 10.10 -0.83
N ARG A 12 3.50 9.72 -2.09
CA ARG A 12 3.25 10.61 -3.25
C ARG A 12 2.65 9.80 -4.38
N ARG A 13 1.84 10.44 -5.24
CA ARG A 13 1.34 9.80 -6.46
C ARG A 13 2.50 9.24 -7.28
N HIS A 14 2.27 8.11 -7.94
CA HIS A 14 3.24 7.35 -8.73
C HIS A 14 4.38 6.69 -7.93
N LEU A 15 4.36 6.75 -6.60
CA LEU A 15 5.36 6.07 -5.77
C LEU A 15 5.06 4.56 -5.69
N PRO A 16 6.07 3.68 -5.87
CA PRO A 16 5.92 2.26 -5.62
C PRO A 16 5.82 1.99 -4.12
N VAL A 17 4.84 1.18 -3.75
CA VAL A 17 4.50 0.89 -2.35
C VAL A 17 4.13 -0.58 -2.16
N LEU A 18 4.20 -1.05 -0.92
CA LEU A 18 3.61 -2.31 -0.50
C LEU A 18 2.23 -2.00 0.09
N ALA A 19 1.17 -2.53 -0.53
CA ALA A 19 -0.18 -2.47 -0.02
C ALA A 19 -0.45 -3.69 0.86
N CYS A 20 -0.94 -3.46 2.08
CA CYS A 20 -1.35 -4.49 3.03
C CYS A 20 -2.87 -4.38 3.25
N TRP A 21 -3.60 -5.48 3.11
CA TRP A 21 -5.04 -5.52 3.36
C TRP A 21 -5.51 -6.87 3.88
N SER A 22 -6.72 -6.91 4.43
CA SER A 22 -7.36 -8.16 4.83
C SER A 22 -8.55 -8.47 3.93
N ALA A 23 -8.67 -9.73 3.50
CA ALA A 23 -9.80 -10.22 2.72
C ALA A 23 -10.07 -11.69 3.05
N GLY A 24 -11.34 -12.02 3.30
CA GLY A 24 -11.77 -13.40 3.63
C GLY A 24 -11.16 -13.95 4.92
N GLY A 25 -10.83 -13.08 5.89
CA GLY A 25 -10.17 -13.49 7.14
C GLY A 25 -8.64 -13.65 7.05
N PHE A 26 -8.06 -13.46 5.87
CA PHE A 26 -6.61 -13.55 5.65
C PHE A 26 -5.99 -12.17 5.39
N SER A 27 -4.75 -11.99 5.86
CA SER A 27 -3.92 -10.83 5.52
C SER A 27 -3.19 -11.07 4.20
N HIS A 28 -3.20 -10.06 3.34
CA HIS A 28 -2.59 -10.05 2.02
C HIS A 28 -1.64 -8.87 1.90
N GLN A 29 -0.61 -9.04 1.07
CA GLN A 29 0.29 -7.97 0.71
C GLN A 29 0.67 -8.08 -0.77
N ALA A 30 0.77 -6.94 -1.44
CA ALA A 30 1.19 -6.90 -2.83
C ALA A 30 1.83 -5.55 -3.17
N ARG A 31 2.78 -5.58 -4.11
CA ARG A 31 3.33 -4.34 -4.67
C ARG A 31 2.29 -3.59 -5.48
N GLY A 32 2.32 -2.29 -5.34
CA GLY A 32 1.43 -1.37 -6.05
C GLY A 32 2.11 -0.06 -6.34
N ILE A 33 1.36 0.82 -7.00
CA ILE A 33 1.75 2.21 -7.22
C ILE A 33 0.62 3.11 -6.74
N ILE A 34 0.96 4.20 -6.05
CA ILE A 34 -0.06 5.16 -5.58
C ILE A 34 -0.71 5.83 -6.80
N HIS A 35 -2.00 5.58 -6.99
CA HIS A 35 -2.81 6.17 -8.04
C HIS A 35 -3.36 7.54 -7.62
N ALA A 36 -3.97 7.59 -6.43
CA ALA A 36 -4.51 8.79 -5.82
C ALA A 36 -4.17 8.82 -4.32
N LEU A 37 -4.07 10.02 -3.77
CA LEU A 37 -3.72 10.25 -2.36
C LEU A 37 -4.60 11.37 -1.83
N ASP A 38 -5.40 11.05 -0.82
CA ASP A 38 -6.29 11.98 -0.12
C ASP A 38 -5.77 12.25 1.30
N SER A 39 -6.51 13.03 2.09
CA SER A 39 -6.13 13.34 3.48
C SER A 39 -6.18 12.12 4.40
N ARG A 40 -7.09 11.17 4.14
CA ARG A 40 -7.32 9.97 4.98
C ARG A 40 -7.13 8.65 4.26
N THR A 41 -7.14 8.65 2.93
CA THR A 41 -7.07 7.43 2.12
C THR A 41 -5.99 7.52 1.08
N VAL A 42 -5.53 6.36 0.64
CA VAL A 42 -4.61 6.20 -0.47
C VAL A 42 -5.17 5.13 -1.39
N THR A 43 -5.27 5.45 -2.68
CA THR A 43 -5.67 4.49 -3.69
C THR A 43 -4.42 3.93 -4.34
N VAL A 44 -4.23 2.63 -4.24
CA VAL A 44 -3.08 1.90 -4.79
C VAL A 44 -3.55 1.07 -5.98
N LYS A 45 -2.88 1.24 -7.13
CA LYS A 45 -3.03 0.33 -8.26
C LYS A 45 -2.08 -0.85 -8.07
N LEU A 46 -2.62 -2.05 -7.94
CA LEU A 46 -1.84 -3.27 -7.73
C LEU A 46 -1.00 -3.59 -8.98
N LEU A 47 0.30 -3.86 -8.77
CA LEU A 47 1.22 -4.31 -9.82
C LEU A 47 1.30 -5.83 -9.90
N GLU A 48 0.93 -6.50 -8.81
CA GLU A 48 0.78 -7.94 -8.68
C GLU A 48 -0.45 -8.24 -7.80
N GLY A 49 -1.03 -9.42 -7.93
CA GLY A 49 -2.15 -9.86 -7.10
C GLY A 49 -1.84 -11.19 -6.44
N PRO A 50 -2.51 -11.54 -5.32
CA PRO A 50 -2.39 -12.87 -4.72
C PRO A 50 -2.94 -14.00 -5.62
N GLY A 51 -3.51 -13.67 -6.79
CA GLY A 51 -3.91 -14.60 -7.84
C GLY A 51 -4.08 -13.91 -9.19
N ASN A 52 -4.21 -14.71 -10.26
CA ASN A 52 -4.31 -14.23 -11.64
C ASN A 52 -5.72 -13.76 -12.07
N ARG A 53 -6.75 -13.91 -11.22
CA ARG A 53 -8.15 -13.52 -11.51
C ARG A 53 -8.85 -13.03 -10.23
N GLY A 54 -9.74 -12.05 -10.36
CA GLY A 54 -10.60 -11.56 -9.26
C GLY A 54 -10.38 -10.08 -8.89
N GLN A 55 -11.02 -9.65 -7.80
CA GLN A 55 -11.06 -8.24 -7.35
C GLN A 55 -9.71 -7.66 -6.93
N TYR A 56 -8.71 -8.51 -6.70
CA TYR A 56 -7.34 -8.13 -6.33
C TYR A 56 -6.30 -8.54 -7.38
N ALA A 57 -6.72 -8.69 -8.65
CA ALA A 57 -5.81 -8.99 -9.73
C ALA A 57 -4.87 -7.80 -10.03
N ARG A 58 -3.80 -8.07 -10.79
CA ARG A 58 -2.92 -7.02 -11.32
C ARG A 58 -3.74 -5.95 -12.05
N GLY A 59 -3.48 -4.69 -11.70
CA GLY A 59 -4.17 -3.52 -12.24
C GLY A 59 -5.40 -3.09 -11.45
N ALA A 60 -5.88 -3.89 -10.49
CA ALA A 60 -6.97 -3.52 -9.59
C ALA A 60 -6.60 -2.30 -8.73
N LEU A 61 -7.62 -1.52 -8.37
CA LEU A 61 -7.49 -0.39 -7.46
C LEU A 61 -7.92 -0.81 -6.06
N LEU A 62 -7.08 -0.52 -5.08
CA LEU A 62 -7.30 -0.82 -3.68
C LEU A 62 -7.27 0.48 -2.89
N VAL A 63 -8.31 0.75 -2.12
CA VAL A 63 -8.37 1.92 -1.22
C VAL A 63 -7.94 1.46 0.16
N LEU A 64 -6.94 2.12 0.71
CA LEU A 64 -6.38 1.85 2.02
C LEU A 64 -6.36 3.12 2.87
N PRO A 65 -6.47 3.01 4.20
CA PRO A 65 -6.36 4.15 5.08
C PRO A 65 -4.91 4.64 5.12
N ARG A 66 -4.77 5.95 5.27
CA ARG A 66 -3.51 6.61 5.63
C ARG A 66 -3.30 6.54 7.13
N PHE A 67 -2.07 6.76 7.56
CA PHE A 67 -1.78 6.85 9.00
C PHE A 67 -2.57 7.97 9.68
N ALA A 68 -2.96 9.03 8.95
CA ALA A 68 -3.83 10.07 9.50
C ALA A 68 -5.22 9.56 9.95
N ASP A 69 -5.68 8.43 9.40
CA ASP A 69 -6.95 7.81 9.75
C ASP A 69 -6.76 6.70 10.80
N GLN A 70 -6.48 7.10 12.04
CA GLN A 70 -6.16 6.20 13.15
C GLN A 70 -7.30 5.23 13.55
N THR A 71 -8.52 5.44 13.05
CA THR A 71 -9.66 4.54 13.34
C THR A 71 -9.72 3.36 12.38
N ALA A 72 -9.33 3.56 11.12
CA ALA A 72 -9.30 2.52 10.09
C ALA A 72 -7.90 1.92 9.90
N TRP A 73 -6.84 2.68 10.15
CA TRP A 73 -5.47 2.26 9.92
C TRP A 73 -5.02 1.17 10.89
N SER A 74 -4.32 0.15 10.38
CA SER A 74 -3.66 -0.87 11.19
C SER A 74 -2.45 -1.45 10.45
N SER A 75 -1.61 -2.24 11.14
CA SER A 75 -0.48 -2.92 10.50
C SER A 75 -0.88 -3.91 9.41
N THR A 76 -2.14 -4.37 9.38
CA THR A 76 -2.70 -5.25 8.35
C THR A 76 -3.54 -4.51 7.30
N LEU A 77 -3.90 -3.25 7.55
CA LEU A 77 -4.64 -2.39 6.63
C LEU A 77 -3.87 -1.07 6.48
N CYS A 78 -2.79 -1.10 5.71
CA CYS A 78 -1.91 0.06 5.54
C CYS A 78 -1.17 0.03 4.21
N VAL A 79 -0.49 1.15 3.92
CA VAL A 79 0.47 1.27 2.84
C VAL A 79 1.84 1.55 3.44
N ARG A 80 2.84 0.80 2.96
CA ARG A 80 4.24 0.98 3.35
C ARG A 80 5.09 1.38 2.16
N LEU A 81 6.14 2.14 2.42
CA LEU A 81 7.15 2.38 1.39
C LEU A 81 7.78 1.03 1.02
N CYS A 82 7.92 0.75 -0.29
CA CYS A 82 8.70 -0.41 -0.69
C CYS A 82 10.13 -0.22 -0.14
N PRO A 83 10.73 -1.23 0.50
CA PRO A 83 12.15 -1.16 0.82
C PRO A 83 12.87 -0.91 -0.49
N GLU A 84 13.68 0.15 -0.54
CA GLU A 84 14.63 0.34 -1.63
C GLU A 84 15.40 -0.96 -1.72
N ARG A 85 15.20 -1.71 -2.80
CA ARG A 85 16.18 -2.73 -3.16
C ARG A 85 17.44 -1.92 -3.34
N SER A 86 18.33 -1.97 -2.35
CA SER A 86 19.69 -1.46 -2.44
C SER A 86 20.16 -1.84 -3.83
N ARG A 87 20.31 -0.84 -4.69
CA ARG A 87 20.88 -1.05 -6.02
C ARG A 87 22.26 -1.64 -5.72
N ARG A 88 22.38 -2.98 -5.79
CA ARG A 88 23.66 -3.63 -5.99
C ARG A 88 24.09 -3.14 -7.35
N THR A 89 24.80 -2.01 -7.35
CA THR A 89 25.68 -1.62 -8.44
C THR A 89 26.54 -2.83 -8.76
N ARG A 90 26.35 -3.34 -9.97
CA ARG A 90 27.30 -4.22 -10.63
C ARG A 90 28.61 -3.50 -10.82
#